data_AF-A0AA87SWA1-F1
#
_entry.id   AF-A0AA87SWA1-F1
#
_cell.length_a   1.000
_cell.length_b   1.000
_cell.length_c   1.000
_cell.angle_alpha   90.00
_cell.angle_beta   90.00
_cell.angle_gamma   90.00
#
_symmetry.space_group_name_H-M   'P 1'
#
loop_
_entity.id
_entity.type
_entity.pdbx_description
1 polymer ?
#
loop_
_entity_poly.entity_id
_entity_poly.type
_entity_poly.pdbx_seq_one_letter_code
_entity_poly.pdbx_strand_id
1 'polypeptide(L)'
;MKFIFDPIRLFTFSFFFLWILIDCSSVQKIENFNSVLQEPTFKSLKEEEAIFGAGSDTDYKIRKTGHSIPVFVLAPFKIPKEIDPKLAAFLSDEIRLILAKVKGKQVRIADSGGGSRDLDEFMETVKKLEVDAVIKTDIREVSGKWIVNQKIIDPVKDIVYGNVDGSFQTPQVENELQANQVYYLKHSSGVLALDPKSSLVPVWEKSLSSGEIDSILKKSIQGYLSFSASSADTEVLFQGEKIGIASFRNYPLPEGLQQIQITRPGQKDVIKSLQIRSGQTISIYQEWKEDRTLGGVRILSFPEALQVALDGLKTGETPFYRSNLSPGAIQLELVRDTENGPLVYYEGQLTIEADKITEIALPYKTDNLVSEPEFWKLSGEKGFQAFSGKTLDFQNVSSLSPGWYGVFSTPFVPENMEVEGIIPITSELDSGIVAISFHTSKKTISLEYEKERFSVYSFPSNGDNVGTYKFKKEDKENGRLFRIVTDMKEKTVRLYLGYSKVLEDTFDVSGVWRISILTRGEKFSKRSPLKNLKIEYKGYK
;
A
#
# COMPACT_ATOMS: atom_id res chain seq x y z
N MET A 1 -54.01 59.64 -20.44
CA MET A 1 -53.06 60.33 -21.36
C MET A 1 -52.39 59.25 -22.18
N LYS A 2 -52.58 59.30 -23.51
CA LYS A 2 -52.16 58.30 -24.51
C LYS A 2 -50.65 58.31 -24.74
N PHE A 3 -50.13 57.18 -25.22
CA PHE A 3 -49.14 56.92 -26.31
C PHE A 3 -48.51 55.56 -25.99
N ILE A 4 -48.93 54.40 -26.53
CA ILE A 4 -48.84 53.88 -27.92
C ILE A 4 -47.50 54.21 -28.59
N PHE A 5 -46.61 53.21 -28.67
CA PHE A 5 -46.06 52.68 -29.93
C PHE A 5 -45.35 51.33 -29.67
N ASP A 6 -45.57 50.41 -30.60
CA ASP A 6 -45.01 49.06 -30.81
C ASP A 6 -44.88 48.94 -32.36
N PRO A 7 -44.24 47.94 -33.00
CA PRO A 7 -43.15 47.01 -32.64
C PRO A 7 -42.01 47.05 -33.72
N ILE A 8 -40.98 46.18 -33.65
CA ILE A 8 -40.47 45.41 -34.81
C ILE A 8 -39.65 44.21 -34.32
N ARG A 9 -39.96 43.07 -34.94
CA ARG A 9 -39.44 41.70 -34.75
C ARG A 9 -38.00 41.52 -35.23
N LEU A 10 -37.38 40.45 -34.68
CA LEU A 10 -36.65 39.35 -35.34
C LEU A 10 -35.24 39.13 -34.77
N PHE A 11 -35.00 38.04 -34.04
CA PHE A 11 -34.45 36.80 -34.60
C PHE A 11 -34.25 35.75 -33.50
N THR A 12 -34.57 34.52 -33.87
CA THR A 12 -34.36 33.25 -33.18
C THR A 12 -32.94 33.07 -32.65
N PHE A 13 -32.79 32.60 -31.41
CA PHE A 13 -31.86 31.51 -31.15
C PHE A 13 -32.34 30.69 -29.94
N SER A 14 -32.67 29.44 -30.24
CA SER A 14 -32.94 28.38 -29.30
C SER A 14 -31.70 28.14 -28.44
N PHE A 15 -31.79 28.31 -27.13
CA PHE A 15 -30.90 27.64 -26.19
C PHE A 15 -31.79 26.84 -25.26
N PHE A 16 -31.97 25.58 -25.61
CA PHE A 16 -32.28 24.53 -24.65
C PHE A 16 -31.25 24.65 -23.52
N PHE A 17 -31.67 25.19 -22.39
CA PHE A 17 -30.90 25.12 -21.15
C PHE A 17 -30.95 23.66 -20.71
N LEU A 18 -30.05 22.85 -21.28
CA LEU A 18 -29.76 21.53 -20.79
C LEU A 18 -29.20 21.76 -19.38
N TRP A 19 -30.06 21.55 -18.38
CA TRP A 19 -29.66 21.38 -16.99
C TRP A 19 -28.71 20.19 -16.93
N ILE A 20 -27.42 20.44 -17.15
CA ILE A 20 -26.39 19.60 -16.61
C ILE A 20 -26.38 19.95 -15.12
N LEU A 21 -27.26 19.30 -14.36
CA LEU A 21 -27.05 19.12 -12.93
C LEU A 21 -25.78 18.29 -12.79
N ILE A 22 -24.63 18.95 -12.86
CA ILE A 22 -23.44 18.42 -12.25
C ILE A 22 -23.82 18.32 -10.78
N ASP A 23 -23.88 17.09 -10.26
CA ASP A 23 -24.16 16.81 -8.87
C ASP A 23 -23.01 17.35 -8.00
N CYS A 24 -22.99 18.67 -7.81
CA CYS A 24 -21.96 19.33 -7.04
C CYS A 24 -22.20 19.07 -5.55
N SER A 25 -21.34 18.24 -4.98
CA SER A 25 -21.26 18.02 -3.55
C SER A 25 -20.98 19.35 -2.82
N SER A 26 -21.94 19.82 -2.02
CA SER A 26 -21.89 21.08 -1.25
C SER A 26 -22.34 20.87 0.19
N VAL A 27 -21.90 21.74 1.11
CA VAL A 27 -22.18 21.61 2.56
C VAL A 27 -23.02 22.77 3.11
N GLN A 28 -23.64 22.55 4.27
CA GLN A 28 -24.35 23.54 5.08
C GLN A 28 -23.76 23.56 6.50
N LYS A 29 -23.49 24.75 7.05
CA LYS A 29 -23.06 24.95 8.44
C LYS A 29 -24.25 24.79 9.39
N ILE A 30 -24.06 24.07 10.49
CA ILE A 30 -25.12 23.71 11.46
C ILE A 30 -24.92 24.46 12.78
N GLU A 31 -23.70 24.50 13.31
CA GLU A 31 -23.41 25.05 14.65
C GLU A 31 -22.04 25.77 14.67
N ASN A 32 -21.94 26.77 15.56
CA ASN A 32 -20.69 27.44 15.93
C ASN A 32 -20.26 26.96 17.33
N PHE A 33 -18.98 26.66 17.51
CA PHE A 33 -18.45 26.30 18.83
C PHE A 33 -18.07 27.56 19.63
N ASN A 34 -18.36 27.55 20.93
CA ASN A 34 -17.70 28.48 21.87
C ASN A 34 -16.31 27.91 22.24
N SER A 35 -15.32 28.78 22.26
CA SER A 35 -13.88 28.47 22.20
C SER A 35 -13.32 27.66 23.39
N VAL A 36 -12.29 26.87 23.05
CA VAL A 36 -11.26 26.18 23.87
C VAL A 36 -11.51 24.68 24.12
N LEU A 37 -10.99 23.86 23.21
CA LEU A 37 -10.64 22.45 23.45
C LEU A 37 -9.13 22.37 23.71
N GLN A 38 -8.75 21.72 24.81
CA GLN A 38 -7.35 21.53 25.20
C GLN A 38 -6.75 20.33 24.45
N GLU A 39 -5.54 20.50 23.90
CA GLU A 39 -4.81 19.43 23.22
C GLU A 39 -4.44 18.31 24.21
N PRO A 40 -4.64 17.02 23.86
CA PRO A 40 -4.18 15.91 24.68
C PRO A 40 -2.65 15.79 24.65
N THR A 41 -2.02 15.68 25.82
CA THR A 41 -0.56 15.53 25.95
C THR A 41 -0.10 14.08 25.91
N PHE A 42 0.95 13.79 25.14
CA PHE A 42 1.57 12.47 24.92
C PHE A 42 2.44 12.01 26.13
N LYS A 43 2.41 10.71 26.46
CA LYS A 43 3.36 10.03 27.36
C LYS A 43 3.81 8.69 26.77
N SER A 44 5.12 8.44 26.67
CA SER A 44 5.67 7.21 26.07
C SER A 44 5.61 5.98 27.01
N LEU A 45 5.44 4.79 26.42
CA LEU A 45 5.58 3.48 27.06
C LEU A 45 6.87 2.78 26.56
N LYS A 46 7.55 2.07 27.46
CA LYS A 46 8.86 1.43 27.27
C LYS A 46 8.82 0.21 26.34
N GLU A 47 9.93 -0.01 25.65
CA GLU A 47 10.12 -0.76 24.40
C GLU A 47 10.79 -2.14 24.65
N GLU A 48 10.05 -3.19 25.01
CA GLU A 48 10.69 -4.51 25.30
C GLU A 48 10.00 -5.78 24.73
N GLU A 49 8.91 -5.71 23.97
CA GLU A 49 8.12 -6.93 23.65
C GLU A 49 8.22 -7.49 22.21
N ALA A 50 9.20 -7.10 21.39
CA ALA A 50 9.25 -7.53 19.98
C ALA A 50 10.09 -8.80 19.69
N ILE A 51 10.80 -9.39 20.67
CA ILE A 51 11.90 -10.33 20.37
C ILE A 51 11.49 -11.82 20.34
N PHE A 52 10.30 -12.22 20.80
CA PHE A 52 9.91 -13.64 20.76
C PHE A 52 8.59 -13.89 20.03
N GLY A 53 8.72 -14.48 18.84
CA GLY A 53 7.61 -15.09 18.12
C GLY A 53 7.10 -16.32 18.88
N ALA A 54 6.10 -16.13 19.75
CA ALA A 54 5.34 -17.24 20.33
C ALA A 54 4.87 -18.22 19.23
N GLY A 55 5.15 -19.51 19.43
CA GLY A 55 4.79 -20.59 18.51
C GLY A 55 3.27 -20.67 18.33
N SER A 56 2.81 -20.48 17.09
CA SER A 56 1.40 -20.64 16.73
C SER A 56 1.14 -22.06 16.24
N ASP A 57 0.19 -22.78 16.84
CA ASP A 57 -0.20 -24.13 16.40
C ASP A 57 -0.90 -24.14 15.02
N THR A 58 -1.45 -23.01 14.60
CA THR A 58 -2.20 -22.87 13.33
C THR A 58 -1.32 -22.61 12.11
N ASP A 59 -0.20 -21.91 12.29
CA ASP A 59 0.73 -21.59 11.20
C ASP A 59 1.90 -22.59 11.18
N TYR A 60 1.66 -23.75 10.56
CA TYR A 60 2.65 -24.83 10.44
C TYR A 60 3.97 -24.37 9.82
N LYS A 61 3.89 -23.32 9.00
CA LYS A 61 4.96 -22.83 8.16
C LYS A 61 5.93 -21.93 8.95
N ILE A 62 5.64 -21.61 10.22
CA ILE A 62 6.61 -21.06 11.20
C ILE A 62 7.59 -22.13 11.71
N ARG A 63 7.17 -23.40 11.79
CA ARG A 63 8.01 -24.51 12.31
C ARG A 63 8.82 -25.22 11.22
N LYS A 64 8.65 -24.81 9.97
CA LYS A 64 9.22 -25.49 8.82
C LYS A 64 10.67 -25.08 8.59
N THR A 65 11.52 -26.05 8.27
CA THR A 65 12.80 -25.82 7.62
C THR A 65 12.54 -25.57 6.13
N GLY A 66 12.79 -24.34 5.65
CA GLY A 66 12.44 -23.93 4.29
C GLY A 66 12.91 -24.92 3.21
N HIS A 67 12.07 -25.14 2.20
CA HIS A 67 12.40 -26.02 1.08
C HIS A 67 13.39 -25.36 0.12
N SER A 68 14.30 -26.14 -0.46
CA SER A 68 15.19 -25.68 -1.55
C SER A 68 14.51 -25.60 -2.91
N ILE A 69 13.39 -26.31 -3.09
CA ILE A 69 12.56 -26.32 -4.29
C ILE A 69 11.10 -26.14 -3.86
N PRO A 70 10.29 -25.27 -4.52
CA PRO A 70 8.90 -25.05 -4.13
C PRO A 70 8.06 -26.32 -4.22
N VAL A 71 7.32 -26.63 -3.16
CA VAL A 71 6.27 -27.64 -3.12
C VAL A 71 4.93 -26.95 -3.32
N PHE A 72 4.20 -27.29 -4.37
CA PHE A 72 2.97 -26.59 -4.72
C PHE A 72 1.83 -27.53 -5.09
N VAL A 73 0.60 -27.03 -5.03
CA VAL A 73 -0.61 -27.77 -5.43
C VAL A 73 -1.52 -26.90 -6.28
N LEU A 74 -2.19 -27.52 -7.25
CA LEU A 74 -3.31 -26.91 -7.96
C LEU A 74 -4.58 -27.14 -7.14
N ALA A 75 -5.22 -26.07 -6.68
CA ALA A 75 -6.51 -26.16 -6.02
C ALA A 75 -7.58 -26.66 -7.01
N PRO A 76 -8.60 -27.41 -6.54
CA PRO A 76 -9.78 -27.68 -7.34
C PRO A 76 -10.38 -26.37 -7.86
N PHE A 77 -10.74 -26.34 -9.14
CA PHE A 77 -11.34 -25.17 -9.78
C PHE A 77 -12.57 -25.57 -10.59
N LYS A 78 -13.55 -24.67 -10.68
CA LYS A 78 -14.78 -24.91 -11.44
C LYS A 78 -14.64 -24.34 -12.83
N ILE A 79 -15.07 -25.12 -13.82
CA ILE A 79 -15.20 -24.64 -15.20
C ILE A 79 -16.60 -24.04 -15.35
N PRO A 80 -16.72 -22.82 -15.91
CA PRO A 80 -18.02 -22.22 -16.23
C PRO A 80 -18.89 -23.16 -17.07
N LYS A 81 -20.21 -23.18 -16.80
CA LYS A 81 -21.14 -24.10 -17.48
C LYS A 81 -21.34 -23.77 -18.95
N GLU A 82 -21.00 -22.54 -19.32
CA GLU A 82 -21.10 -21.98 -20.65
C GLU A 82 -19.99 -22.51 -21.58
N ILE A 83 -18.93 -23.12 -21.02
CA ILE A 83 -17.88 -23.77 -21.81
C ILE A 83 -18.35 -25.16 -22.26
N ASP A 84 -18.19 -25.45 -23.56
CA ASP A 84 -18.45 -26.77 -24.12
C ASP A 84 -17.67 -27.88 -23.35
N PRO A 85 -18.29 -29.03 -23.01
CA PRO A 85 -17.64 -30.08 -22.22
C PRO A 85 -16.33 -30.62 -22.81
N LYS A 86 -16.17 -30.66 -24.14
CA LYS A 86 -14.92 -31.12 -24.78
C LYS A 86 -13.84 -30.05 -24.63
N LEU A 87 -14.20 -28.77 -24.80
CA LEU A 87 -13.32 -27.63 -24.58
C LEU A 87 -12.87 -27.53 -23.11
N ALA A 88 -13.78 -27.79 -22.17
CA ALA A 88 -13.51 -27.86 -20.74
C ALA A 88 -12.50 -28.96 -20.37
N ALA A 89 -12.68 -30.17 -20.94
CA ALA A 89 -11.77 -31.28 -20.76
C ALA A 89 -10.37 -30.97 -21.32
N PHE A 90 -10.31 -30.34 -22.49
CA PHE A 90 -9.06 -29.90 -23.10
C PHE A 90 -8.31 -28.89 -22.22
N LEU A 91 -9.01 -27.84 -21.78
CA LEU A 91 -8.41 -26.78 -20.96
C LEU A 91 -7.82 -27.35 -19.66
N SER A 92 -8.51 -28.32 -19.06
CA SER A 92 -8.03 -29.04 -17.87
C SER A 92 -6.73 -29.80 -18.14
N ASP A 93 -6.67 -30.52 -19.26
CA ASP A 93 -5.49 -31.28 -19.67
C ASP A 93 -4.30 -30.37 -19.97
N GLU A 94 -4.56 -29.23 -20.60
CA GLU A 94 -3.51 -28.27 -20.94
C GLU A 94 -2.93 -27.58 -19.69
N ILE A 95 -3.77 -27.13 -18.77
CA ILE A 95 -3.32 -26.60 -17.47
C ILE A 95 -2.43 -27.65 -16.76
N ARG A 96 -2.83 -28.93 -16.77
CA ARG A 96 -2.03 -30.01 -16.18
C ARG A 96 -0.68 -30.18 -16.88
N LEU A 97 -0.63 -30.10 -18.21
CA LEU A 97 0.61 -30.19 -18.98
C LEU A 97 1.55 -29.00 -18.73
N ILE A 98 1.00 -27.80 -18.55
CA ILE A 98 1.79 -26.60 -18.21
C ILE A 98 2.40 -26.76 -16.82
N LEU A 99 1.60 -27.18 -15.84
CA LEU A 99 2.08 -27.40 -14.46
C LEU A 99 3.09 -28.55 -14.35
N ALA A 100 3.01 -29.57 -15.21
CA ALA A 100 3.99 -30.66 -15.24
C ALA A 100 5.41 -30.22 -15.65
N LYS A 101 5.57 -29.02 -16.24
CA LYS A 101 6.86 -28.46 -16.63
C LYS A 101 7.45 -27.50 -15.60
N VAL A 102 6.67 -27.13 -14.60
CA VAL A 102 7.11 -26.24 -13.53
C VAL A 102 8.17 -26.96 -12.71
N LYS A 103 9.28 -26.26 -12.41
CA LYS A 103 10.48 -26.83 -11.75
C LYS A 103 10.27 -27.19 -10.27
N GLY A 104 9.10 -26.91 -9.71
CA GLY A 104 8.71 -27.26 -8.34
C GLY A 104 8.20 -28.70 -8.20
N LYS A 105 8.08 -29.16 -6.96
CA LYS A 105 7.41 -30.44 -6.65
C LYS A 105 5.90 -30.22 -6.60
N GLN A 106 5.21 -30.61 -7.67
CA GLN A 106 3.75 -30.62 -7.68
C GLN A 106 3.21 -31.78 -6.81
N VAL A 107 2.38 -31.45 -5.84
CA VAL A 107 1.58 -32.42 -5.08
C VAL A 107 0.23 -32.59 -5.78
N ARG A 108 -0.24 -33.83 -5.92
CA ARG A 108 -1.58 -34.14 -6.43
C ARG A 108 -2.47 -34.54 -5.27
N ILE A 109 -3.59 -33.85 -5.11
CA ILE A 109 -4.65 -34.18 -4.17
C ILE A 109 -5.83 -34.65 -5.01
N ALA A 110 -6.42 -35.80 -4.66
CA ALA A 110 -7.55 -36.36 -5.39
C ALA A 110 -8.77 -35.43 -5.26
N ASP A 111 -9.47 -35.22 -6.37
CA ASP A 111 -10.71 -34.42 -6.39
C ASP A 111 -11.87 -35.32 -5.95
N SER A 112 -12.35 -35.14 -4.70
CA SER A 112 -13.38 -35.97 -4.08
C SER A 112 -14.82 -35.52 -4.36
N GLY A 113 -15.03 -34.45 -5.15
CA GLY A 113 -16.37 -34.06 -5.61
C GLY A 113 -17.07 -32.97 -4.79
N GLY A 114 -16.41 -31.81 -4.63
CA GLY A 114 -17.08 -30.50 -4.59
C GLY A 114 -17.95 -30.11 -3.38
N GLY A 115 -17.83 -30.76 -2.22
CA GLY A 115 -18.48 -30.39 -0.95
C GLY A 115 -17.59 -29.58 0.01
N SER A 116 -18.15 -29.02 1.08
CA SER A 116 -17.38 -28.28 2.13
C SER A 116 -16.42 -29.19 2.91
N ARG A 117 -16.81 -30.46 3.10
CA ARG A 117 -16.01 -31.50 3.75
C ARG A 117 -14.72 -31.81 2.97
N ASP A 118 -14.74 -31.61 1.66
CA ASP A 118 -13.60 -31.83 0.76
C ASP A 118 -12.56 -30.70 0.84
N LEU A 119 -12.99 -29.48 1.17
CA LEU A 119 -12.09 -28.34 1.35
C LEU A 119 -11.25 -28.49 2.63
N ASP A 120 -11.86 -28.97 3.71
CA ASP A 120 -11.15 -29.23 4.97
C ASP A 120 -10.11 -30.35 4.79
N GLU A 121 -10.45 -31.45 4.12
CA GLU A 121 -9.53 -32.54 3.80
C GLU A 121 -8.39 -32.09 2.86
N PHE A 122 -8.70 -31.23 1.89
CA PHE A 122 -7.70 -30.58 1.04
C PHE A 122 -6.71 -29.75 1.87
N MET A 123 -7.22 -28.91 2.79
CA MET A 123 -6.37 -28.06 3.64
C MET A 123 -5.55 -28.86 4.65
N GLU A 124 -6.08 -29.96 5.20
CA GLU A 124 -5.32 -30.88 6.04
C GLU A 124 -4.17 -31.54 5.26
N THR A 125 -4.42 -31.93 4.01
CA THR A 125 -3.40 -32.52 3.14
C THR A 125 -2.33 -31.49 2.75
N VAL A 126 -2.72 -30.26 2.44
CA VAL A 126 -1.82 -29.11 2.20
C VAL A 126 -0.90 -28.89 3.40
N LYS A 127 -1.45 -28.92 4.61
CA LYS A 127 -0.68 -28.80 5.86
C LYS A 127 0.27 -29.98 6.07
N LYS A 128 -0.21 -31.21 5.94
CA LYS A 128 0.58 -32.44 6.15
C LYS A 128 1.76 -32.56 5.20
N LEU A 129 1.60 -32.09 3.96
CA LEU A 129 2.63 -32.13 2.93
C LEU A 129 3.49 -30.88 2.90
N GLU A 130 3.31 -29.98 3.87
CA GLU A 130 4.05 -28.74 4.03
C GLU A 130 4.13 -27.92 2.74
N VAL A 131 2.99 -27.82 2.04
CA VAL A 131 2.91 -27.11 0.76
C VAL A 131 3.32 -25.65 0.95
N ASP A 132 4.13 -25.13 0.03
CA ASP A 132 4.63 -23.75 0.02
C ASP A 132 3.64 -22.79 -0.62
N ALA A 133 2.97 -23.24 -1.68
CA ALA A 133 2.04 -22.44 -2.47
C ALA A 133 0.85 -23.23 -3.01
N VAL A 134 -0.31 -22.58 -3.07
CA VAL A 134 -1.53 -23.08 -3.71
C VAL A 134 -1.81 -22.24 -4.96
N ILE A 135 -2.05 -22.91 -6.08
CA ILE A 135 -2.46 -22.27 -7.33
C ILE A 135 -3.99 -22.32 -7.40
N LYS A 136 -4.64 -21.17 -7.31
CA LYS A 136 -6.10 -21.01 -7.51
C LYS A 136 -6.35 -20.54 -8.94
N THR A 137 -7.23 -21.22 -9.66
CA THR A 137 -7.57 -20.88 -11.05
C THR A 137 -8.98 -20.30 -11.14
N ASP A 138 -9.11 -19.16 -11.80
CA ASP A 138 -10.38 -18.52 -12.18
C ASP A 138 -10.49 -18.49 -13.71
N ILE A 139 -11.66 -18.86 -14.24
CA ILE A 139 -11.92 -18.90 -15.68
C ILE A 139 -13.20 -18.10 -15.95
N ARG A 140 -13.14 -17.15 -16.87
CA ARG A 140 -14.29 -16.28 -17.19
C ARG A 140 -14.29 -15.81 -18.63
N GLU A 141 -15.47 -15.54 -19.16
CA GLU A 141 -15.64 -14.94 -20.48
C GLU A 141 -15.62 -13.41 -20.40
N VAL A 142 -14.86 -12.77 -21.29
CA VAL A 142 -14.79 -11.32 -21.46
C VAL A 142 -14.80 -11.02 -22.95
N SER A 143 -15.89 -10.41 -23.45
CA SER A 143 -16.02 -9.95 -24.84
C SER A 143 -15.76 -11.03 -25.89
N GLY A 144 -16.32 -12.23 -25.70
CA GLY A 144 -16.17 -13.37 -26.63
C GLY A 144 -14.82 -14.10 -26.51
N LYS A 145 -14.02 -13.79 -25.47
CA LYS A 145 -12.75 -14.45 -25.17
C LYS A 145 -12.78 -15.05 -23.77
N TRP A 146 -12.16 -16.20 -23.60
CA TRP A 146 -11.97 -16.82 -22.30
C TRP A 146 -10.66 -16.38 -21.68
N ILE A 147 -10.72 -15.92 -20.44
CA ILE A 147 -9.58 -15.51 -19.62
C ILE A 147 -9.38 -16.56 -18.53
N VAL A 148 -8.15 -17.02 -18.37
CA VAL A 148 -7.71 -17.93 -17.32
C VAL A 148 -6.72 -17.21 -16.42
N ASN A 149 -7.11 -16.92 -15.19
CA ASN A 149 -6.25 -16.31 -14.18
C ASN A 149 -5.80 -17.36 -13.16
N GLN A 150 -4.50 -17.53 -12.99
CA GLN A 150 -3.92 -18.37 -11.94
C GLN A 150 -3.28 -17.49 -10.88
N LYS A 151 -3.85 -17.52 -9.68
CA LYS A 151 -3.33 -16.82 -8.50
C LYS A 151 -2.54 -17.80 -7.63
N ILE A 152 -1.28 -17.50 -7.38
CA ILE A 152 -0.37 -18.35 -6.61
C ILE A 152 -0.23 -17.73 -5.22
N ILE A 153 -0.65 -18.46 -4.20
CA ILE A 153 -0.83 -17.92 -2.84
C ILE A 153 -0.18 -18.75 -1.74
N ASP A 154 0.07 -18.12 -0.60
CA ASP A 154 0.39 -18.79 0.66
C ASP A 154 -0.83 -19.57 1.16
N PRO A 155 -0.68 -20.86 1.50
CA PRO A 155 -1.78 -21.70 1.97
C PRO A 155 -2.31 -21.34 3.37
N VAL A 156 -1.61 -20.51 4.16
CA VAL A 156 -2.00 -20.21 5.55
C VAL A 156 -2.51 -18.78 5.69
N LYS A 157 -1.80 -17.82 5.11
CA LYS A 157 -2.07 -16.37 5.26
C LYS A 157 -2.66 -15.74 4.00
N ASP A 158 -2.96 -16.53 2.96
CA ASP A 158 -3.47 -16.07 1.65
C ASP A 158 -2.61 -14.97 1.00
N ILE A 159 -1.31 -14.86 1.36
CA ILE A 159 -0.36 -13.92 0.74
C ILE A 159 -0.25 -14.27 -0.74
N VAL A 160 -0.48 -13.31 -1.63
CA VAL A 160 -0.38 -13.54 -3.08
C VAL A 160 1.06 -13.37 -3.53
N TYR A 161 1.71 -14.46 -3.95
CA TYR A 161 3.07 -14.43 -4.51
C TYR A 161 3.10 -13.85 -5.93
N GLY A 162 2.02 -14.04 -6.69
CA GLY A 162 1.86 -13.51 -8.04
C GLY A 162 0.64 -14.08 -8.76
N ASN A 163 0.42 -13.59 -9.98
CA ASN A 163 -0.65 -14.03 -10.88
C ASN A 163 -0.05 -14.36 -12.25
N VAL A 164 -0.65 -15.34 -12.93
CA VAL A 164 -0.35 -15.69 -14.33
C VAL A 164 -1.66 -15.72 -15.09
N ASP A 165 -1.70 -15.00 -16.21
CA ASP A 165 -2.90 -14.84 -17.03
C ASP A 165 -2.70 -15.47 -18.40
N GLY A 166 -3.70 -16.23 -18.84
CA GLY A 166 -3.84 -16.70 -20.20
C GLY A 166 -5.18 -16.28 -20.81
N SER A 167 -5.24 -16.23 -22.14
CA SER A 167 -6.45 -15.92 -22.88
C SER A 167 -6.57 -16.74 -24.16
N PHE A 168 -7.77 -17.22 -24.46
CA PHE A 168 -8.06 -17.97 -25.68
C PHE A 168 -9.42 -17.60 -26.25
N GLN A 169 -9.59 -17.84 -27.56
CA GLN A 169 -10.88 -17.68 -28.23
C GLN A 169 -11.61 -19.03 -28.34
N THR A 170 -12.93 -18.99 -28.29
CA THR A 170 -13.77 -20.14 -28.64
C THR A 170 -13.61 -20.42 -30.14
N PRO A 171 -13.36 -21.67 -30.55
CA PRO A 171 -13.24 -21.98 -31.96
C PRO A 171 -14.52 -21.70 -32.74
N GLN A 172 -14.39 -21.11 -33.94
CA GLN A 172 -15.51 -20.90 -34.87
C GLN A 172 -15.65 -22.13 -35.77
N VAL A 173 -16.60 -23.00 -35.50
CA VAL A 173 -16.81 -24.24 -36.28
C VAL A 173 -17.93 -24.01 -37.31
N GLU A 174 -17.63 -24.14 -38.61
CA GLU A 174 -18.65 -24.14 -39.67
C GLU A 174 -19.24 -25.55 -39.94
N ASN A 175 -18.60 -26.65 -39.50
CA ASN A 175 -19.11 -28.01 -39.65
C ASN A 175 -18.56 -28.97 -38.57
N GLU A 176 -19.44 -29.58 -37.77
CA GLU A 176 -19.10 -30.45 -36.61
C GLU A 176 -18.50 -31.83 -36.96
N LEU A 177 -18.42 -32.20 -38.25
CA LEU A 177 -18.31 -33.60 -38.67
C LEU A 177 -16.89 -34.20 -38.81
N GLN A 178 -15.79 -33.48 -38.54
CA GLN A 178 -14.44 -34.05 -38.70
C GLN A 178 -13.42 -33.68 -37.61
N ALA A 179 -13.72 -33.97 -36.34
CA ALA A 179 -12.69 -33.98 -35.29
C ALA A 179 -11.88 -35.30 -35.33
N ASN A 180 -11.06 -35.49 -36.36
CA ASN A 180 -10.17 -36.66 -36.45
C ASN A 180 -8.88 -36.43 -35.63
N GLN A 181 -8.28 -37.48 -35.04
CA GLN A 181 -6.99 -37.39 -34.32
C GLN A 181 -5.87 -36.77 -35.19
N VAL A 182 -6.00 -36.83 -36.51
CA VAL A 182 -5.08 -36.27 -37.51
C VAL A 182 -4.95 -34.75 -37.40
N TYR A 183 -5.92 -34.03 -36.84
CA TYR A 183 -5.90 -32.56 -36.73
C TYR A 183 -5.27 -32.03 -35.45
N TYR A 184 -4.93 -32.92 -34.50
CA TYR A 184 -4.38 -32.53 -33.20
C TYR A 184 -3.15 -33.37 -32.88
N LEU A 185 -2.05 -32.71 -32.57
CA LEU A 185 -0.84 -33.38 -32.10
C LEU A 185 -0.66 -33.11 -30.60
N LYS A 186 -0.81 -34.16 -29.78
CA LYS A 186 -0.40 -34.11 -28.37
C LYS A 186 1.12 -34.32 -28.30
N HIS A 187 1.83 -33.34 -27.75
CA HIS A 187 3.27 -33.39 -27.55
C HIS A 187 3.63 -32.96 -26.12
N SER A 188 4.90 -33.11 -25.75
CA SER A 188 5.39 -32.80 -24.39
C SER A 188 5.18 -31.35 -23.97
N SER A 189 5.03 -30.43 -24.93
CA SER A 189 4.81 -29.01 -24.68
C SER A 189 3.35 -28.54 -24.77
N GLY A 190 2.39 -29.41 -25.08
CA GLY A 190 0.97 -29.04 -25.12
C GLY A 190 0.21 -29.86 -26.14
N VAL A 191 -0.94 -29.35 -26.56
CA VAL A 191 -1.68 -29.90 -27.69
C VAL A 191 -1.74 -28.84 -28.79
N LEU A 192 -1.23 -29.19 -29.97
CA LEU A 192 -1.19 -28.32 -31.12
C LEU A 192 -2.34 -28.67 -32.07
N ALA A 193 -3.15 -27.67 -32.44
CA ALA A 193 -4.04 -27.78 -33.58
C ALA A 193 -3.23 -27.62 -34.88
N LEU A 194 -3.27 -28.64 -35.74
CA LEU A 194 -2.63 -28.60 -37.06
C LEU A 194 -3.45 -27.81 -38.08
N ASP A 195 -4.75 -27.63 -37.84
CA ASP A 195 -5.64 -26.72 -38.58
C ASP A 195 -6.47 -25.86 -37.60
N PRO A 196 -6.05 -24.60 -37.33
CA PRO A 196 -6.75 -23.71 -36.40
C PRO A 196 -8.17 -23.33 -36.82
N LYS A 197 -8.51 -23.38 -38.13
CA LYS A 197 -9.84 -22.99 -38.64
C LYS A 197 -10.89 -24.08 -38.45
N SER A 198 -10.45 -25.32 -38.30
CA SER A 198 -11.30 -26.51 -38.08
C SER A 198 -11.13 -27.07 -36.67
N SER A 199 -10.45 -26.33 -35.79
CA SER A 199 -10.05 -26.76 -34.46
C SER A 199 -11.22 -26.71 -33.48
N LEU A 200 -11.33 -27.71 -32.59
CA LEU A 200 -12.19 -27.70 -31.40
C LEU A 200 -11.43 -27.32 -30.12
N VAL A 201 -10.14 -26.98 -30.24
CA VAL A 201 -9.27 -26.64 -29.11
C VAL A 201 -9.10 -25.12 -28.96
N PRO A 202 -8.85 -24.62 -27.73
CA PRO A 202 -8.48 -23.23 -27.47
C PRO A 202 -7.40 -22.73 -28.43
N VAL A 203 -7.67 -21.63 -29.11
CA VAL A 203 -6.62 -20.87 -29.79
C VAL A 203 -6.13 -19.81 -28.80
N TRP A 204 -5.00 -20.09 -28.17
CA TRP A 204 -4.40 -19.16 -27.21
C TRP A 204 -3.92 -17.90 -27.91
N GLU A 205 -4.42 -16.76 -27.47
CA GLU A 205 -3.78 -15.47 -27.74
C GLU A 205 -2.59 -15.26 -26.80
N LYS A 206 -2.72 -15.76 -25.56
CA LYS A 206 -1.65 -15.80 -24.56
C LYS A 206 -1.79 -17.08 -23.74
N SER A 207 -0.87 -18.03 -23.85
CA SER A 207 -0.89 -19.22 -23.01
C SER A 207 -0.34 -18.94 -21.61
N LEU A 208 -0.71 -19.78 -20.63
CA LEU A 208 -0.09 -19.74 -19.30
C LEU A 208 1.40 -20.13 -19.42
N SER A 209 2.29 -19.30 -18.89
CA SER A 209 3.73 -19.53 -18.97
C SER A 209 4.25 -20.31 -17.76
N SER A 210 4.76 -21.53 -17.98
CA SER A 210 5.40 -22.29 -16.90
C SER A 210 6.63 -21.58 -16.32
N GLY A 211 7.33 -20.76 -17.13
CA GLY A 211 8.45 -19.94 -16.66
C GLY A 211 8.03 -18.79 -15.74
N GLU A 212 6.86 -18.18 -15.99
CA GLU A 212 6.28 -17.19 -15.09
C GLU A 212 5.85 -17.84 -13.77
N ILE A 213 5.21 -19.02 -13.85
CA ILE A 213 4.84 -19.81 -12.67
C ILE A 213 6.08 -20.20 -11.86
N ASP A 214 7.17 -20.65 -12.50
CA ASP A 214 8.46 -20.93 -11.85
C ASP A 214 8.99 -19.72 -11.08
N SER A 215 8.98 -18.55 -11.71
CA SER A 215 9.47 -17.29 -11.12
C SER A 215 8.66 -16.89 -9.88
N ILE A 216 7.35 -17.06 -9.94
CA ILE A 216 6.45 -16.76 -8.83
C ILE A 216 6.63 -17.77 -7.70
N LEU A 217 6.70 -19.07 -8.01
CA LEU A 217 6.88 -20.13 -7.01
C LEU A 217 8.22 -20.02 -6.27
N LYS A 218 9.28 -19.49 -6.89
CA LYS A 218 10.53 -19.19 -6.14
C LYS A 218 10.29 -18.26 -4.95
N LYS A 219 9.32 -17.35 -5.03
CA LYS A 219 8.96 -16.46 -3.92
C LYS A 219 8.28 -17.20 -2.76
N SER A 220 7.71 -18.39 -2.99
CA SER A 220 7.02 -19.15 -1.95
C SER A 220 7.96 -19.88 -0.99
N ILE A 221 9.27 -19.87 -1.24
CA ILE A 221 10.30 -20.52 -0.41
C ILE A 221 11.35 -19.53 0.13
N GLN A 222 11.22 -18.24 -0.16
CA GLN A 222 12.14 -17.20 0.30
C GLN A 222 11.38 -16.02 0.89
N GLY A 223 11.87 -15.51 2.01
CA GLY A 223 11.52 -14.18 2.50
C GLY A 223 12.63 -13.20 2.16
N TYR A 224 12.52 -11.99 2.68
CA TYR A 224 13.43 -10.90 2.36
C TYR A 224 13.95 -10.25 3.65
N LEU A 225 15.24 -9.93 3.67
CA LEU A 225 15.87 -9.14 4.72
C LEU A 225 16.15 -7.74 4.20
N SER A 226 15.64 -6.74 4.92
CA SER A 226 16.09 -5.35 4.81
C SER A 226 16.87 -5.01 6.06
N PHE A 227 18.05 -4.45 5.87
CA PHE A 227 18.96 -4.17 6.98
C PHE A 227 19.40 -2.71 6.95
N SER A 228 19.42 -2.14 8.14
CA SER A 228 19.93 -0.82 8.44
C SER A 228 20.73 -0.90 9.73
N ALA A 229 21.68 0.01 9.91
CA ALA A 229 22.44 0.11 11.13
C ALA A 229 22.71 1.56 11.43
N SER A 230 22.97 1.88 12.71
CA SER A 230 23.42 3.19 13.12
C SER A 230 24.68 3.57 12.34
N SER A 231 25.66 2.68 12.21
CA SER A 231 26.90 2.98 11.50
C SER A 231 26.95 2.39 10.08
N ALA A 232 27.40 3.19 9.10
CA ALA A 232 27.48 2.82 7.68
C ALA A 232 28.58 1.80 7.37
N ASP A 233 29.53 1.59 8.28
CA ASP A 233 30.57 0.55 8.19
C ASP A 233 30.10 -0.83 8.71
N THR A 234 28.82 -0.95 9.09
CA THR A 234 28.26 -2.21 9.58
C THR A 234 28.03 -3.17 8.43
N GLU A 235 28.62 -4.35 8.51
CA GLU A 235 28.48 -5.42 7.53
C GLU A 235 27.51 -6.49 8.04
N VAL A 236 26.83 -7.15 7.10
CA VAL A 236 25.99 -8.31 7.40
C VAL A 236 26.49 -9.49 6.61
N LEU A 237 26.66 -10.60 7.31
CA LEU A 237 27.05 -11.89 6.78
C LEU A 237 25.93 -12.89 7.00
N PHE A 238 25.71 -13.74 5.99
CA PHE A 238 24.84 -14.90 6.05
C PHE A 238 25.62 -16.11 5.59
N GLN A 239 25.61 -17.18 6.39
CA GLN A 239 26.40 -18.40 6.12
C GLN A 239 27.89 -18.13 5.90
N GLY A 240 28.44 -17.09 6.52
CA GLY A 240 29.84 -16.69 6.39
C GLY A 240 30.15 -15.84 5.16
N GLU A 241 29.19 -15.61 4.26
CA GLU A 241 29.36 -14.71 3.12
C GLU A 241 28.78 -13.33 3.41
N LYS A 242 29.48 -12.28 2.99
CA LYS A 242 29.02 -10.90 3.12
C LYS A 242 27.86 -10.66 2.16
N ILE A 243 26.67 -10.41 2.72
CA ILE A 243 25.45 -10.16 1.95
C ILE A 243 25.17 -8.68 1.73
N GLY A 244 25.80 -7.81 2.52
CA GLY A 244 25.68 -6.37 2.34
C GLY A 244 26.41 -5.55 3.39
N ILE A 245 26.45 -4.24 3.15
CA ILE A 245 26.87 -3.20 4.10
C ILE A 245 25.64 -2.35 4.39
N ALA A 246 25.50 -1.82 5.60
CA ALA A 246 24.41 -0.92 5.95
C ALA A 246 24.35 0.27 4.98
N SER A 247 23.22 0.59 4.33
CA SER A 247 21.90 -0.06 4.35
C SER A 247 21.64 -0.86 3.07
N PHE A 248 20.93 -2.00 3.16
CA PHE A 248 20.46 -2.75 1.99
C PHE A 248 19.02 -3.23 2.16
N ARG A 249 18.35 -3.53 1.04
CA ARG A 249 16.94 -3.91 1.02
C ARG A 249 16.71 -5.21 0.28
N ASN A 250 15.67 -5.91 0.69
CA ASN A 250 15.11 -7.06 0.00
C ASN A 250 16.14 -8.15 -0.37
N TYR A 251 17.13 -8.40 0.49
CA TYR A 251 18.05 -9.50 0.29
C TYR A 251 17.28 -10.82 0.50
N PRO A 252 17.21 -11.73 -0.48
CA PRO A 252 16.44 -12.96 -0.36
C PRO A 252 17.10 -13.90 0.65
N LEU A 253 16.30 -14.40 1.61
CA LEU A 253 16.74 -15.43 2.54
C LEU A 253 15.79 -16.64 2.46
N PRO A 254 16.29 -17.87 2.62
CA PRO A 254 15.45 -19.05 2.69
C PRO A 254 14.43 -18.93 3.82
N GLU A 255 13.20 -19.42 3.59
CA GLU A 255 12.19 -19.50 4.63
C GLU A 255 12.66 -20.32 5.84
N GLY A 256 12.14 -20.00 7.03
CA GLY A 256 12.44 -20.68 8.27
C GLY A 256 13.39 -19.88 9.16
N LEU A 257 13.90 -20.53 10.20
CA LEU A 257 14.84 -19.91 11.13
C LEU A 257 16.22 -19.76 10.49
N GLN A 258 16.64 -18.53 10.25
CA GLN A 258 17.93 -18.16 9.67
C GLN A 258 18.79 -17.43 10.69
N GLN A 259 20.11 -17.53 10.55
CA GLN A 259 21.05 -16.82 11.42
C GLN A 259 21.89 -15.87 10.56
N ILE A 260 21.95 -14.60 10.98
CA ILE A 260 22.84 -13.61 10.40
C ILE A 260 23.88 -13.16 11.42
N GLN A 261 25.04 -12.76 10.93
CA GLN A 261 26.10 -12.14 11.71
C GLN A 261 26.24 -10.69 11.25
N ILE A 262 26.31 -9.78 12.21
CA ILE A 262 26.42 -8.35 11.99
C ILE A 262 27.73 -7.91 12.61
N THR A 263 28.60 -7.30 11.82
CA THR A 263 29.96 -6.97 12.22
C THR A 263 30.24 -5.49 11.99
N ARG A 264 31.14 -4.93 12.78
CA ARG A 264 31.68 -3.58 12.60
C ARG A 264 33.14 -3.58 13.05
N PRO A 265 34.06 -2.96 12.30
CA PRO A 265 35.46 -2.89 12.70
C PRO A 265 35.62 -2.34 14.13
N GLY A 266 36.39 -3.06 14.95
CA GLY A 266 36.64 -2.67 16.35
C GLY A 266 35.52 -3.01 17.34
N GLN A 267 34.38 -3.55 16.88
CA GLN A 267 33.27 -3.98 17.72
C GLN A 267 33.14 -5.50 17.77
N LYS A 268 32.47 -6.00 18.82
CA LYS A 268 32.13 -7.42 18.92
C LYS A 268 30.96 -7.75 18.00
N ASP A 269 31.11 -8.82 17.23
CA ASP A 269 30.07 -9.33 16.34
C ASP A 269 28.76 -9.63 17.07
N VAL A 270 27.65 -9.28 16.41
CA VAL A 270 26.29 -9.53 16.87
C VAL A 270 25.67 -10.62 16.01
N ILE A 271 25.20 -11.69 16.65
CA ILE A 271 24.49 -12.77 15.99
C ILE A 271 23.00 -12.58 16.22
N LYS A 272 22.19 -12.62 15.15
CA LYS A 272 20.72 -12.59 15.24
C LYS A 272 20.12 -13.82 14.57
N SER A 273 19.19 -14.47 15.26
CA SER A 273 18.32 -15.51 14.71
C SER A 273 16.99 -14.90 14.27
N LEU A 274 16.59 -15.15 13.03
CA LEU A 274 15.46 -14.53 12.34
C LEU A 274 14.51 -15.60 11.84
N GLN A 275 13.24 -15.51 12.18
CA GLN A 275 12.22 -16.37 11.61
C GLN A 275 11.77 -15.79 10.27
N ILE A 276 12.36 -16.23 9.16
CA ILE A 276 12.02 -15.77 7.81
C ILE A 276 10.71 -16.42 7.36
N ARG A 277 9.79 -15.62 6.83
CA ARG A 277 8.54 -16.08 6.20
C ARG A 277 8.55 -15.77 4.71
N SER A 278 8.18 -16.76 3.90
CA SER A 278 8.09 -16.60 2.45
C SER A 278 7.19 -15.44 2.02
N GLY A 279 7.66 -14.67 1.03
CA GLY A 279 6.96 -13.48 0.52
C GLY A 279 6.91 -12.29 1.47
N GLN A 280 7.47 -12.38 2.68
CA GLN A 280 7.51 -11.28 3.65
C GLN A 280 8.91 -10.69 3.77
N THR A 281 8.97 -9.41 4.11
CA THR A 281 10.22 -8.72 4.41
C THR A 281 10.37 -8.51 5.92
N ILE A 282 11.50 -8.93 6.48
CA ILE A 282 11.93 -8.62 7.84
C ILE A 282 12.90 -7.45 7.76
N SER A 283 12.62 -6.42 8.55
CA SER A 283 13.49 -5.24 8.64
C SER A 283 14.20 -5.23 9.98
N ILE A 284 15.52 -5.08 9.93
CA ILE A 284 16.37 -5.01 11.13
C ILE A 284 17.11 -3.69 11.14
N TYR A 285 17.12 -3.08 12.31
CA TYR A 285 18.00 -1.97 12.63
C TYR A 285 19.00 -2.44 13.71
N GLN A 286 20.30 -2.28 13.45
CA GLN A 286 21.35 -2.53 14.43
C GLN A 286 21.95 -1.22 14.95
N GLU A 287 21.78 -0.95 16.23
CA GLU A 287 22.40 0.20 16.90
C GLU A 287 23.67 -0.19 17.64
N TRP A 288 24.73 0.63 17.56
CA TRP A 288 25.96 0.46 18.33
C TRP A 288 25.97 1.40 19.55
N LYS A 289 26.45 0.90 20.70
CA LYS A 289 26.40 1.62 21.98
C LYS A 289 27.17 2.95 22.00
N GLU A 290 28.16 3.10 21.14
CA GLU A 290 29.01 4.31 21.08
C GLU A 290 28.34 5.46 20.33
N ASP A 291 27.28 5.18 19.58
CA ASP A 291 26.51 6.19 18.85
C ASP A 291 25.53 6.95 19.78
N ARG A 292 25.43 6.52 21.06
CA ARG A 292 24.52 7.03 22.12
C ARG A 292 24.88 8.41 22.70
N THR A 293 25.61 9.24 21.97
CA THR A 293 25.85 10.64 22.35
C THR A 293 25.61 11.62 21.20
N LEU A 294 25.20 11.10 20.03
CA LEU A 294 25.06 11.82 18.78
C LEU A 294 23.68 11.53 18.19
N GLY A 295 23.18 12.44 17.37
CA GLY A 295 21.90 12.24 16.70
C GLY A 295 22.05 11.51 15.37
N GLY A 296 20.94 11.04 14.83
CA GLY A 296 20.85 10.47 13.49
C GLY A 296 19.80 11.17 12.65
N VAL A 297 19.88 10.96 11.34
CA VAL A 297 18.86 11.39 10.38
C VAL A 297 18.49 10.25 9.45
N ARG A 298 17.18 10.12 9.18
CA ARG A 298 16.62 9.28 8.14
C ARG A 298 15.80 10.16 7.20
N ILE A 299 16.17 10.17 5.91
CA ILE A 299 15.53 11.00 4.89
C ILE A 299 14.92 10.09 3.84
N LEU A 300 13.62 10.28 3.60
CA LEU A 300 12.87 9.59 2.56
C LEU A 300 12.44 10.62 1.51
N SER A 301 12.42 10.24 0.23
CA SER A 301 11.86 11.11 -0.80
C SER A 301 11.16 10.33 -1.89
N PHE A 302 10.26 11.04 -2.56
CA PHE A 302 9.72 10.65 -3.85
C PHE A 302 9.80 11.88 -4.77
N PRO A 303 10.50 11.84 -5.92
CA PRO A 303 11.10 10.68 -6.53
C PRO A 303 12.28 10.11 -5.71
N GLU A 304 12.54 8.81 -5.87
CA GLU A 304 13.67 8.13 -5.21
C GLU A 304 15.02 8.62 -5.79
N ALA A 305 16.11 8.33 -5.09
CA ALA A 305 17.47 8.66 -5.50
C ALA A 305 17.70 10.17 -5.74
N LEU A 306 17.22 11.01 -4.83
CA LEU A 306 17.66 12.42 -4.77
C LEU A 306 19.00 12.47 -4.05
N GLN A 307 19.95 13.22 -4.60
CA GLN A 307 21.23 13.47 -3.97
C GLN A 307 21.02 14.29 -2.69
N VAL A 308 21.45 13.74 -1.56
CA VAL A 308 21.50 14.39 -0.26
C VAL A 308 22.82 15.13 -0.10
N ALA A 309 22.74 16.42 0.21
CA ALA A 309 23.85 17.17 0.74
C ALA A 309 23.53 17.70 2.15
N LEU A 310 24.50 17.55 3.05
CA LEU A 310 24.44 18.03 4.43
C LEU A 310 25.54 19.07 4.64
N ASP A 311 25.17 20.29 5.07
CA ASP A 311 26.07 21.45 5.17
C ASP A 311 26.87 21.72 3.87
N GLY A 312 26.21 21.58 2.72
CA GLY A 312 26.80 21.78 1.39
C GLY A 312 27.70 20.64 0.90
N LEU A 313 27.91 19.59 1.70
CA LEU A 313 28.66 18.40 1.29
C LEU A 313 27.70 17.33 0.78
N LYS A 314 27.87 16.84 -0.46
CA LYS A 314 27.14 15.68 -1.00
C LYS A 314 27.51 14.42 -0.22
N THR A 315 26.54 13.80 0.47
CA THR A 315 26.79 12.67 1.40
C THR A 315 26.14 11.34 0.98
N GLY A 316 25.22 11.33 0.02
CA GLY A 316 24.56 10.11 -0.45
C GLY A 316 23.27 10.39 -1.19
N GLU A 317 22.42 9.40 -1.39
CA GLU A 317 21.13 9.54 -2.07
C GLU A 317 19.97 9.05 -1.19
N THR A 318 18.76 9.56 -1.42
CA THR A 318 17.55 9.09 -0.74
C THR A 318 17.09 7.72 -1.29
N PRO A 319 16.57 6.81 -0.45
CA PRO A 319 16.46 6.88 1.01
C PRO A 319 17.83 6.93 1.69
N PHE A 320 18.03 7.94 2.54
CA PHE A 320 19.32 8.24 3.15
C PHE A 320 19.25 8.04 4.65
N TYR A 321 20.32 7.48 5.21
CA TYR A 321 20.46 7.29 6.64
C TYR A 321 21.88 7.66 7.08
N ARG A 322 21.99 8.46 8.14
CA ARG A 322 23.28 8.83 8.73
C ARG A 322 23.13 9.02 10.24
N SER A 323 23.94 8.30 11.01
CA SER A 323 24.09 8.54 12.46
C SER A 323 25.35 9.38 12.74
N ASN A 324 25.67 9.55 14.02
CA ASN A 324 26.90 10.20 14.47
C ASN A 324 26.96 11.68 14.03
N LEU A 325 25.79 12.33 13.93
CA LEU A 325 25.66 13.75 13.66
C LEU A 325 25.70 14.53 14.98
N SER A 326 26.49 15.59 15.01
CA SER A 326 26.49 16.51 16.15
C SER A 326 25.07 17.09 16.33
N PRO A 327 24.51 17.06 17.56
CA PRO A 327 23.24 17.71 17.84
C PRO A 327 23.29 19.20 17.47
N GLY A 328 22.24 19.72 16.85
CA GLY A 328 22.18 21.10 16.35
C GLY A 328 21.53 21.21 14.98
N ALA A 329 21.49 22.43 14.44
CA ALA A 329 20.95 22.69 13.11
C ALA A 329 21.97 22.29 12.03
N ILE A 330 21.54 21.50 11.05
CA ILE A 330 22.28 21.10 9.86
C ILE A 330 21.53 21.58 8.61
N GLN A 331 22.23 22.09 7.61
CA GLN A 331 21.61 22.41 6.32
C GLN A 331 21.40 21.13 5.52
N LEU A 332 20.21 20.94 4.98
CA LEU A 332 19.84 19.82 4.12
C LEU A 332 19.45 20.33 2.74
N GLU A 333 20.12 19.82 1.72
CA GLU A 333 19.74 20.01 0.32
C GLU A 333 19.45 18.64 -0.32
N LEU A 334 18.34 18.57 -1.07
CA LEU A 334 18.00 17.43 -1.91
C LEU A 334 17.98 17.89 -3.36
N VAL A 335 18.89 17.34 -4.17
CA VAL A 335 19.11 17.79 -5.55
C VAL A 335 19.10 16.62 -6.53
N ARG A 336 18.85 16.92 -7.80
CA ARG A 336 19.05 15.99 -8.92
C ARG A 336 19.75 16.71 -10.04
N ASP A 337 20.84 16.14 -10.53
CA ASP A 337 21.50 16.68 -11.72
C ASP A 337 20.64 16.40 -12.95
N THR A 338 20.39 17.44 -13.76
CA THR A 338 19.66 17.34 -15.03
C THR A 338 20.48 17.95 -16.16
N GLU A 339 20.08 17.73 -17.41
CA GLU A 339 20.74 18.32 -18.59
C GLU A 339 20.78 19.86 -18.56
N ASN A 340 19.84 20.49 -17.83
CA ASN A 340 19.74 21.94 -17.67
C ASN A 340 20.40 22.46 -16.37
N GLY A 341 21.17 21.60 -15.67
CA GLY A 341 21.79 21.91 -14.38
C GLY A 341 21.11 21.20 -13.19
N PRO A 342 21.61 21.42 -11.96
CA PRO A 342 21.05 20.80 -10.76
C PRO A 342 19.67 21.36 -10.45
N LEU A 343 18.68 20.48 -10.35
CA LEU A 343 17.33 20.79 -9.89
C LEU A 343 17.27 20.57 -8.36
N VAL A 344 16.98 21.63 -7.62
CA VAL A 344 16.82 21.59 -6.16
C VAL A 344 15.37 21.25 -5.80
N TYR A 345 15.17 20.08 -5.20
CA TYR A 345 13.86 19.60 -4.71
C TYR A 345 13.55 20.09 -3.31
N TYR A 346 14.58 20.31 -2.50
CA TYR A 346 14.46 20.86 -1.15
C TYR A 346 15.76 21.51 -0.72
N GLU A 347 15.64 22.63 -0.02
CA GLU A 347 16.71 23.31 0.71
C GLU A 347 16.13 23.81 2.04
N GLY A 348 16.74 23.43 3.16
CA GLY A 348 16.30 23.91 4.47
C GLY A 348 17.08 23.33 5.64
N GLN A 349 16.82 23.86 6.83
CA GLN A 349 17.48 23.41 8.06
C GLN A 349 16.76 22.24 8.71
N LEU A 350 17.53 21.25 9.15
CA LEU A 350 17.07 20.16 9.99
C LEU A 350 17.72 20.28 11.38
N THR A 351 16.97 20.10 12.45
CA THR A 351 17.53 20.04 13.80
C THR A 351 17.79 18.59 14.19
N ILE A 352 19.04 18.26 14.45
CA ILE A 352 19.47 16.96 14.97
C ILE A 352 19.39 16.98 16.49
N GLU A 353 18.57 16.11 17.05
CA GLU A 353 18.48 15.89 18.49
C GLU A 353 19.46 14.80 18.93
N ALA A 354 20.11 15.00 20.08
CA ALA A 354 20.97 13.98 20.68
C ALA A 354 20.15 12.71 20.99
N ASP A 355 20.76 11.55 20.77
CA ASP A 355 20.19 10.24 21.10
C ASP A 355 18.85 9.94 20.40
N LYS A 356 18.56 10.62 19.28
CA LYS A 356 17.37 10.42 18.47
C LYS A 356 17.69 10.33 16.98
N ILE A 357 16.91 9.52 16.28
CA ILE A 357 16.86 9.52 14.81
C ILE A 357 15.78 10.51 14.39
N THR A 358 16.21 11.59 13.76
CA THR A 358 15.31 12.56 13.13
C THR A 358 14.85 11.98 11.79
N GLU A 359 13.58 11.62 11.68
CA GLU A 359 13.01 11.11 10.44
C GLU A 359 12.23 12.20 9.70
N ILE A 360 12.53 12.39 8.42
CA ILE A 360 11.84 13.34 7.53
C ILE A 360 11.54 12.72 6.17
N ALA A 361 10.39 13.06 5.61
CA ALA A 361 9.94 12.64 4.29
C ALA A 361 9.72 13.84 3.36
N LEU A 362 10.06 13.67 2.08
CA LEU A 362 9.78 14.61 0.99
C LEU A 362 8.93 13.92 -0.10
N PRO A 363 7.61 13.77 0.10
CA PRO A 363 6.74 13.30 -0.97
C PRO A 363 6.55 14.41 -2.01
N TYR A 364 6.54 14.11 -3.31
CA TYR A 364 6.29 15.10 -4.37
C TYR A 364 4.95 14.87 -5.09
N LYS A 365 4.57 13.60 -5.22
CA LYS A 365 3.25 13.16 -5.66
C LYS A 365 3.00 11.74 -5.20
N THR A 366 1.98 11.54 -4.39
CA THR A 366 1.70 10.20 -3.84
C THR A 366 0.21 9.95 -3.73
N ASP A 367 -0.20 8.78 -4.21
CA ASP A 367 -1.56 8.30 -4.12
C ASP A 367 -1.69 7.16 -3.10
N ASN A 368 -2.85 7.08 -2.47
CA ASN A 368 -3.20 6.00 -1.53
C ASN A 368 -2.24 5.89 -0.35
N LEU A 369 -2.05 7.02 0.35
CA LEU A 369 -1.24 7.13 1.56
C LEU A 369 -1.63 6.21 2.70
N VAL A 370 -2.84 5.65 2.64
CA VAL A 370 -3.37 4.70 3.62
C VAL A 370 -3.79 3.44 2.87
N SER A 371 -3.08 2.32 3.09
CA SER A 371 -3.49 0.99 2.61
C SER A 371 -4.23 0.22 3.71
N GLU A 372 -5.39 -0.38 3.39
CA GLU A 372 -6.09 -1.35 4.27
C GLU A 372 -5.35 -2.69 4.29
N PRO A 373 -5.35 -3.50 5.38
CA PRO A 373 -6.31 -3.66 6.48
C PRO A 373 -5.70 -3.59 7.91
N GLU A 374 -4.49 -3.06 8.08
CA GLU A 374 -3.78 -3.04 9.38
C GLU A 374 -4.08 -1.82 10.27
N PHE A 375 -4.90 -0.88 9.78
CA PHE A 375 -5.19 0.41 10.41
C PHE A 375 -5.83 0.30 11.81
N TRP A 376 -6.50 -0.83 12.12
CA TRP A 376 -7.34 -1.00 13.32
C TRP A 376 -6.85 -2.01 14.34
N LYS A 377 -5.67 -2.62 14.15
CA LYS A 377 -5.16 -3.57 15.15
C LYS A 377 -4.73 -2.81 16.40
N LEU A 378 -5.20 -3.28 17.57
CA LEU A 378 -4.82 -2.75 18.87
C LEU A 378 -3.30 -2.82 19.06
N SER A 379 -2.72 -1.78 19.67
CA SER A 379 -1.33 -1.79 20.11
C SER A 379 -1.10 -2.99 21.03
N GLY A 380 -0.25 -3.94 20.59
CA GLY A 380 0.11 -5.14 21.35
C GLY A 380 0.23 -6.41 20.49
N GLU A 381 -0.46 -6.49 19.35
CA GLU A 381 -0.34 -7.65 18.45
C GLU A 381 0.48 -7.31 17.21
N LYS A 382 1.81 -7.44 17.35
CA LYS A 382 2.81 -7.63 16.28
C LYS A 382 2.59 -6.83 14.98
N GLY A 383 3.29 -5.69 14.91
CA GLY A 383 4.03 -5.27 13.72
C GLY A 383 3.20 -4.73 12.57
N PHE A 384 2.65 -3.53 12.76
CA PHE A 384 2.20 -2.71 11.65
C PHE A 384 3.40 -2.40 10.72
N GLN A 385 3.29 -2.74 9.43
CA GLN A 385 4.29 -2.42 8.40
C GLN A 385 3.82 -1.22 7.54
N ALA A 386 4.39 -0.04 7.76
CA ALA A 386 4.36 1.07 6.80
C ALA A 386 5.66 1.14 6.01
N PHE A 387 5.85 0.21 5.09
CA PHE A 387 6.83 0.36 4.03
C PHE A 387 6.14 0.16 2.69
N SER A 388 5.46 1.21 2.23
CA SER A 388 5.12 1.36 0.82
C SER A 388 6.01 2.47 0.28
N GLY A 389 7.06 2.08 -0.46
CA GLY A 389 8.08 2.98 -1.04
C GLY A 389 7.55 3.92 -2.15
N LYS A 390 6.29 4.34 -2.05
CA LYS A 390 5.64 5.31 -2.94
C LYS A 390 4.72 6.27 -2.17
N THR A 391 4.70 6.17 -0.83
CA THR A 391 3.75 6.87 0.05
C THR A 391 4.44 7.48 1.26
N LEU A 392 3.89 8.58 1.77
CA LEU A 392 4.24 9.10 3.09
C LEU A 392 3.97 8.01 4.14
N ASP A 393 5.00 7.58 4.86
CA ASP A 393 4.87 6.52 5.86
C ASP A 393 3.97 7.03 7.01
N PHE A 394 2.99 6.24 7.40
CA PHE A 394 2.16 6.47 8.59
C PHE A 394 2.58 5.49 9.66
N GLN A 395 2.62 5.88 10.93
CA GLN A 395 3.07 5.03 12.03
C GLN A 395 2.05 5.11 13.17
N ASN A 396 1.79 3.97 13.82
CA ASN A 396 0.99 3.94 15.04
C ASN A 396 1.72 4.69 16.15
N VAL A 397 0.97 5.48 16.90
CA VAL A 397 1.48 6.13 18.11
C VAL A 397 1.05 5.32 19.33
N SER A 398 2.03 4.75 20.04
CA SER A 398 1.84 3.89 21.24
C SER A 398 1.30 4.61 22.48
N SER A 399 0.82 5.85 22.33
CA SER A 399 0.65 6.83 23.40
C SER A 399 -0.71 7.55 23.36
N LEU A 400 -1.63 7.07 22.53
CA LEU A 400 -2.97 7.65 22.45
C LEU A 400 -3.76 7.41 23.75
N SER A 401 -4.62 8.37 24.09
CA SER A 401 -5.52 8.23 25.23
C SER A 401 -6.43 7.00 25.05
N PRO A 402 -6.82 6.30 26.14
CA PRO A 402 -7.68 5.13 26.05
C PRO A 402 -8.94 5.39 25.20
N GLY A 403 -9.21 4.47 24.27
CA GLY A 403 -10.34 4.55 23.35
C GLY A 403 -10.08 5.35 22.07
N TRP A 404 -8.89 5.95 21.91
CA TRP A 404 -8.41 6.50 20.65
C TRP A 404 -7.43 5.55 19.97
N TYR A 405 -7.57 5.42 18.66
CA TYR A 405 -6.70 4.62 17.80
C TYR A 405 -6.32 5.44 16.57
N GLY A 406 -5.17 5.15 15.96
CA GLY A 406 -4.83 5.82 14.72
C GLY A 406 -3.34 5.97 14.49
N VAL A 407 -3.03 6.62 13.39
CA VAL A 407 -1.69 6.74 12.84
C VAL A 407 -1.31 8.19 12.63
N PHE A 408 -0.01 8.45 12.65
CA PHE A 408 0.59 9.73 12.32
C PHE A 408 1.56 9.53 11.18
N SER A 409 1.57 10.44 10.22
CA SER A 409 2.60 10.45 9.20
C SER A 409 3.99 10.66 9.82
N THR A 410 5.02 10.15 9.17
CA THR A 410 6.38 10.67 9.30
C THR A 410 6.33 12.19 9.03
N PRO A 411 7.12 13.01 9.76
CA PRO A 411 7.21 14.43 9.47
C PRO A 411 7.63 14.70 8.01
N PHE A 412 6.98 15.66 7.37
CA PHE A 412 7.30 16.07 6.01
C PHE A 412 7.50 17.58 5.90
N VAL A 413 8.15 17.99 4.83
CA VAL A 413 8.55 19.38 4.62
C VAL A 413 7.35 20.26 4.24
N PRO A 414 7.27 21.51 4.76
CA PRO A 414 6.34 22.54 4.31
C PRO A 414 6.52 22.92 2.82
N GLU A 415 5.45 22.86 2.03
CA GLU A 415 5.44 23.33 0.63
C GLU A 415 4.02 23.71 0.18
N ASN A 416 3.89 24.33 -0.99
CA ASN A 416 2.62 24.48 -1.70
C ASN A 416 2.11 23.08 -2.05
N MET A 417 1.04 22.64 -1.40
CA MET A 417 0.52 21.28 -1.57
C MET A 417 -1.00 21.24 -1.55
N GLU A 418 -1.52 20.17 -2.13
CA GLU A 418 -2.92 19.77 -2.10
C GLU A 418 -3.02 18.37 -1.50
N VAL A 419 -3.64 18.26 -0.33
CA VAL A 419 -4.00 16.99 0.30
C VAL A 419 -5.46 16.71 0.02
N GLU A 420 -5.78 15.60 -0.64
CA GLU A 420 -7.17 15.21 -0.92
C GLU A 420 -7.47 13.82 -0.35
N GLY A 421 -8.70 13.60 0.11
CA GLY A 421 -9.12 12.29 0.58
C GLY A 421 -10.63 12.16 0.66
N ILE A 422 -11.11 10.92 0.79
CA ILE A 422 -12.53 10.59 0.74
C ILE A 422 -12.97 9.95 2.05
N ILE A 423 -13.89 10.58 2.77
CA ILE A 423 -14.53 10.00 3.95
C ILE A 423 -15.70 9.11 3.48
N PRO A 424 -15.77 7.82 3.88
CA PRO A 424 -16.85 6.92 3.45
C PRO A 424 -18.24 7.41 3.90
N ILE A 425 -19.31 6.95 3.24
CA ILE A 425 -20.70 7.29 3.61
C ILE A 425 -21.17 6.54 4.87
N THR A 426 -22.22 7.02 5.54
CA THR A 426 -22.64 6.54 6.86
C THR A 426 -23.05 5.06 6.87
N SER A 427 -23.59 4.54 5.77
CA SER A 427 -23.89 3.11 5.59
C SER A 427 -22.66 2.21 5.53
N GLU A 428 -21.47 2.79 5.35
CA GLU A 428 -20.20 2.08 5.25
C GLU A 428 -19.35 2.18 6.53
N LEU A 429 -19.82 2.89 7.56
CA LEU A 429 -19.06 3.19 8.78
C LEU A 429 -19.79 2.74 10.04
N ASP A 430 -19.04 2.16 10.97
CA ASP A 430 -19.52 1.87 12.33
C ASP A 430 -19.63 3.17 13.16
N SER A 431 -20.33 3.10 14.30
CA SER A 431 -20.52 4.26 15.18
C SER A 431 -19.21 4.71 15.83
N GLY A 432 -18.85 5.99 15.66
CA GLY A 432 -17.76 6.65 16.37
C GLY A 432 -17.26 7.90 15.61
N ILE A 433 -16.09 8.41 16.02
CA ILE A 433 -15.47 9.62 15.45
C ILE A 433 -14.28 9.23 14.58
N VAL A 434 -14.14 9.88 13.42
CA VAL A 434 -12.90 9.91 12.62
C VAL A 434 -12.35 11.33 12.62
N ALA A 435 -11.11 11.53 13.05
CA ALA A 435 -10.44 12.81 13.08
C ALA A 435 -9.23 12.77 12.15
N ILE A 436 -9.16 13.71 11.21
CA ILE A 436 -8.01 13.93 10.33
C ILE A 436 -7.42 15.26 10.72
N SER A 437 -6.18 15.28 11.17
CA SER A 437 -5.55 16.52 11.62
C SER A 437 -4.27 16.81 10.85
N PHE A 438 -4.13 18.05 10.45
CA PHE A 438 -2.94 18.61 9.83
C PHE A 438 -2.20 19.44 10.88
N HIS A 439 -1.00 18.99 11.24
CA HIS A 439 -0.18 19.56 12.30
C HIS A 439 0.99 20.32 11.69
N THR A 440 1.17 21.55 12.16
CA THR A 440 2.35 22.38 11.94
C THR A 440 3.05 22.63 13.28
N SER A 441 4.22 23.27 13.26
CA SER A 441 4.99 23.61 14.47
C SER A 441 4.22 24.45 15.51
N LYS A 442 3.22 25.23 15.08
CA LYS A 442 2.47 26.14 15.95
C LYS A 442 0.95 25.96 15.91
N LYS A 443 0.45 25.19 14.95
CA LYS A 443 -0.98 25.13 14.66
C LYS A 443 -1.40 23.75 14.18
N THR A 444 -2.54 23.29 14.66
CA THR A 444 -3.21 22.07 14.19
C THR A 444 -4.56 22.45 13.62
N ILE A 445 -4.92 21.87 12.47
CA ILE A 445 -6.24 21.98 11.86
C ILE A 445 -6.82 20.58 11.78
N SER A 446 -8.00 20.39 12.36
CA SER A 446 -8.63 19.08 12.49
C SER A 446 -9.98 19.07 11.80
N LEU A 447 -10.23 18.03 11.03
CA LEU A 447 -11.53 17.66 10.49
C LEU A 447 -11.99 16.41 11.22
N GLU A 448 -13.01 16.54 12.06
CA GLU A 448 -13.68 15.41 12.68
C GLU A 448 -14.98 15.08 11.95
N TYR A 449 -15.27 13.80 11.86
CA TYR A 449 -16.47 13.27 11.27
C TYR A 449 -17.13 12.31 12.26
N GLU A 450 -18.42 12.53 12.50
CA GLU A 450 -19.28 11.64 13.29
C GLU A 450 -20.65 11.54 12.60
N LYS A 451 -20.99 10.35 12.09
CA LYS A 451 -22.25 10.03 11.38
C LYS A 451 -22.54 10.88 10.13
N GLU A 452 -23.07 12.09 10.29
CA GLU A 452 -23.38 13.01 9.18
C GLU A 452 -22.82 14.41 9.44
N ARG A 453 -22.15 14.58 10.59
CA ARG A 453 -21.61 15.85 11.06
C ARG A 453 -20.11 15.89 10.81
N PHE A 454 -19.66 17.02 10.30
CA PHE A 454 -18.27 17.35 10.05
C PHE A 454 -17.89 18.55 10.88
N SER A 455 -17.07 18.36 11.89
CA SER A 455 -16.59 19.47 12.71
C SER A 455 -15.18 19.83 12.29
N VAL A 456 -14.99 21.09 11.94
CA VAL A 456 -13.68 21.66 11.64
C VAL A 456 -13.20 22.43 12.85
N TYR A 457 -11.96 22.21 13.24
CA TYR A 457 -11.31 22.90 14.35
C TYR A 457 -9.92 23.39 13.96
N SER A 458 -9.48 24.42 14.65
CA SER A 458 -8.11 24.91 14.62
C SER A 458 -7.61 25.09 16.04
N PHE A 459 -6.35 24.76 16.29
CA PHE A 459 -5.68 24.96 17.58
C PHE A 459 -4.29 25.59 17.36
N PRO A 460 -3.94 26.69 18.04
CA PRO A 460 -4.81 27.51 18.87
C PRO A 460 -5.93 28.15 18.02
N SER A 461 -7.15 28.17 18.56
CA SER A 461 -8.33 28.72 17.88
C SER A 461 -8.42 30.23 18.08
N ASN A 462 -8.85 30.94 17.06
CA ASN A 462 -9.25 32.35 17.12
C ASN A 462 -10.77 32.54 17.22
N GLY A 463 -11.56 31.46 17.37
CA GLY A 463 -13.03 31.50 17.42
C GLY A 463 -13.72 31.51 16.06
N ASP A 464 -13.12 32.13 15.03
CA ASP A 464 -13.71 32.27 13.69
C ASP A 464 -13.53 31.01 12.81
N ASN A 465 -12.49 30.21 13.11
CA ASN A 465 -12.06 29.07 12.29
C ASN A 465 -12.56 27.71 12.82
N VAL A 466 -13.78 27.66 13.37
CA VAL A 466 -14.39 26.46 13.95
C VAL A 466 -15.88 26.36 13.56
N GLY A 467 -16.36 25.15 13.26
CA GLY A 467 -17.78 24.93 13.01
C GLY A 467 -18.14 23.53 12.57
N THR A 468 -19.42 23.18 12.74
CA THR A 468 -19.98 21.90 12.28
C THR A 468 -20.75 22.07 10.98
N TYR A 469 -20.53 21.16 10.05
CA TYR A 469 -21.08 21.13 8.70
C TYR A 469 -21.77 19.79 8.41
N LYS A 470 -22.67 19.78 7.44
CA LYS A 470 -23.28 18.58 6.88
C LYS A 470 -23.40 18.72 5.36
N PHE A 471 -23.20 17.63 4.62
CA PHE A 471 -23.38 17.61 3.18
C PHE A 471 -24.88 17.74 2.82
N LYS A 472 -25.20 18.60 1.84
CA LYS A 472 -26.57 18.79 1.37
C LYS A 472 -27.06 17.60 0.54
N LYS A 473 -26.15 16.99 -0.23
CA LYS A 473 -26.36 15.77 -1.03
C LYS A 473 -25.09 14.95 -0.95
N GLU A 474 -25.22 13.66 -0.63
CA GLU A 474 -24.10 12.72 -0.59
C GLU A 474 -23.92 12.06 -1.96
N ASP A 475 -22.68 12.01 -2.44
CA ASP A 475 -22.32 11.20 -3.59
C ASP A 475 -22.11 9.76 -3.11
N LYS A 476 -23.02 8.87 -3.50
CA LYS A 476 -23.02 7.47 -3.05
C LYS A 476 -21.86 6.66 -3.67
N GLU A 477 -21.29 7.11 -4.78
CA GLU A 477 -20.18 6.42 -5.45
C GLU A 477 -18.83 7.00 -5.01
N ASN A 478 -18.72 8.33 -4.90
CA ASN A 478 -17.45 9.02 -4.59
C ASN A 478 -17.24 9.33 -3.11
N GLY A 479 -18.23 9.10 -2.25
CA GLY A 479 -18.15 9.41 -0.82
C GLY A 479 -18.09 10.91 -0.53
N ARG A 480 -17.41 11.28 0.56
CA ARG A 480 -17.35 12.67 1.05
C ARG A 480 -15.93 13.20 0.94
N LEU A 481 -15.67 13.87 -0.19
CA LEU A 481 -14.37 14.47 -0.49
C LEU A 481 -14.05 15.61 0.47
N PHE A 482 -12.83 15.61 1.01
CA PHE A 482 -12.22 16.77 1.62
C PHE A 482 -10.91 17.10 0.92
N ARG A 483 -10.52 18.37 1.01
CA ARG A 483 -9.25 18.84 0.46
C ARG A 483 -8.64 19.93 1.32
N ILE A 484 -7.33 19.83 1.57
CA ILE A 484 -6.52 20.85 2.23
C ILE A 484 -5.54 21.40 1.20
N VAL A 485 -5.51 22.72 1.01
CA VAL A 485 -4.59 23.39 0.09
C VAL A 485 -3.73 24.37 0.87
N THR A 486 -2.42 24.31 0.69
CA THR A 486 -1.46 25.26 1.28
C THR A 486 -0.86 26.16 0.20
N ASP A 487 -0.62 27.42 0.58
CA ASP A 487 0.12 28.38 -0.21
C ASP A 487 1.26 28.95 0.65
N MET A 488 2.50 28.68 0.28
CA MET A 488 3.69 29.08 1.04
C MET A 488 3.99 30.57 0.90
N LYS A 489 3.58 31.19 -0.21
CA LYS A 489 3.80 32.61 -0.47
C LYS A 489 2.81 33.45 0.33
N GLU A 490 1.54 33.04 0.32
CA GLU A 490 0.47 33.68 1.10
C GLU A 490 0.48 33.23 2.57
N LYS A 491 1.17 32.13 2.90
CA LYS A 491 1.19 31.45 4.21
C LYS A 491 -0.22 31.03 4.67
N THR A 492 -1.04 30.62 3.72
CA THR A 492 -2.47 30.30 3.95
C THR A 492 -2.77 28.83 3.71
N VAL A 493 -3.55 28.24 4.60
CA VAL A 493 -4.15 26.91 4.47
C VAL A 493 -5.65 27.03 4.32
N ARG A 494 -6.20 26.29 3.36
CA ARG A 494 -7.61 26.28 3.01
C ARG A 494 -8.15 24.87 3.09
N LEU A 495 -9.20 24.65 3.87
CA LEU A 495 -9.92 23.38 3.93
C LEU A 495 -11.22 23.48 3.15
N TYR A 496 -11.47 22.49 2.31
CA TYR A 496 -12.66 22.33 1.50
C TYR A 496 -13.37 21.03 1.87
N LEU A 497 -14.70 21.08 1.94
CA LEU A 497 -15.58 19.91 1.97
C LEU A 497 -16.40 19.91 0.68
N GLY A 498 -16.19 18.88 -0.16
CA GLY A 498 -16.59 18.93 -1.57
C GLY A 498 -15.98 20.16 -2.26
N TYR A 499 -16.83 20.97 -2.89
CA TYR A 499 -16.41 22.22 -3.55
C TYR A 499 -16.47 23.46 -2.63
N SER A 500 -16.93 23.30 -1.39
CA SER A 500 -17.15 24.44 -0.48
C SER A 500 -15.93 24.67 0.40
N LYS A 501 -15.36 25.88 0.37
CA LYS A 501 -14.33 26.29 1.32
C LYS A 501 -14.96 26.49 2.70
N VAL A 502 -14.52 25.72 3.69
CA VAL A 502 -15.07 25.72 5.05
C VAL A 502 -14.14 26.34 6.08
N LEU A 503 -12.86 26.46 5.75
CA LEU A 503 -11.87 27.16 6.56
C LEU A 503 -10.79 27.75 5.66
N GLU A 504 -10.35 28.96 6.00
CA GLU A 504 -9.16 29.60 5.49
C GLU A 504 -8.43 30.20 6.68
N ASP A 505 -7.15 29.88 6.80
CA ASP A 505 -6.35 30.27 7.95
C ASP A 505 -4.90 30.51 7.55
N THR A 506 -4.16 31.21 8.40
CA THR A 506 -2.71 31.40 8.24
C THR A 506 -1.94 30.37 9.04
N PHE A 507 -0.80 29.90 8.52
CA PHE A 507 0.08 28.95 9.20
C PHE A 507 1.54 29.40 9.23
N ASP A 508 2.33 28.72 10.08
CA ASP A 508 3.78 28.89 10.11
C ASP A 508 4.45 27.95 9.09
N VAL A 509 5.30 28.53 8.25
CA VAL A 509 6.09 27.83 7.23
C VAL A 509 7.35 27.17 7.82
N SER A 510 7.67 27.40 9.10
CA SER A 510 8.86 26.84 9.75
C SER A 510 8.63 25.46 10.37
N GLY A 511 9.70 24.67 10.41
CA GLY A 511 9.72 23.32 10.97
C GLY A 511 9.21 22.27 9.97
N VAL A 512 8.54 21.25 10.49
CA VAL A 512 7.99 20.12 9.72
C VAL A 512 6.49 20.02 9.97
N TRP A 513 5.79 19.47 8.99
CA TRP A 513 4.35 19.20 9.05
C TRP A 513 4.08 17.71 9.25
N ARG A 514 2.92 17.37 9.82
CA ARG A 514 2.45 15.99 10.00
C ARG A 514 0.95 15.89 9.74
N ILE A 515 0.51 14.71 9.31
CA ILE A 515 -0.92 14.38 9.21
C ILE A 515 -1.20 13.26 10.21
N SER A 516 -2.27 13.38 10.98
CA SER A 516 -2.80 12.29 11.80
C SER A 516 -4.18 11.87 11.31
N ILE A 517 -4.47 10.59 11.46
CA ILE A 517 -5.78 10.01 11.20
C ILE A 517 -6.11 9.17 12.43
N LEU A 518 -7.02 9.67 13.24
CA LEU A 518 -7.41 9.11 14.53
C LEU A 518 -8.88 8.71 14.51
N THR A 519 -9.24 7.72 15.32
CA THR A 519 -10.63 7.39 15.60
C THR A 519 -10.90 7.14 17.06
N ARG A 520 -12.17 7.28 17.43
CA ARG A 520 -12.66 7.03 18.77
C ARG A 520 -13.96 6.22 18.74
N GLY A 521 -14.00 5.14 19.53
CA GLY A 521 -15.17 4.27 19.68
C GLY A 521 -14.87 2.79 19.45
N GLU A 522 -15.63 1.90 20.11
CA GLU A 522 -15.31 0.46 20.20
C GLU A 522 -15.52 -0.36 18.91
N LYS A 523 -15.99 0.25 17.81
CA LYS A 523 -16.53 -0.50 16.65
C LYS A 523 -15.88 -0.24 15.30
N PHE A 524 -14.82 0.56 15.17
CA PHE A 524 -14.23 0.86 13.83
C PHE A 524 -13.52 -0.32 13.13
N SER A 525 -13.68 -1.55 13.60
CA SER A 525 -12.76 -2.67 13.37
C SER A 525 -12.88 -3.40 12.02
N LYS A 526 -13.55 -2.87 10.99
CA LYS A 526 -13.80 -3.66 9.76
C LYS A 526 -13.53 -3.00 8.40
N ARG A 527 -13.36 -1.68 8.28
CA ARG A 527 -13.18 -0.96 6.98
C ARG A 527 -12.34 0.31 7.16
N SER A 528 -11.60 0.79 6.16
CA SER A 528 -10.81 2.04 6.30
C SER A 528 -11.71 3.22 6.65
N PRO A 529 -11.29 4.10 7.57
CA PRO A 529 -12.04 5.32 7.87
C PRO A 529 -11.89 6.37 6.76
N LEU A 530 -10.98 6.12 5.80
CA LEU A 530 -10.59 7.05 4.77
C LEU A 530 -10.16 6.34 3.48
N LYS A 531 -10.67 6.78 2.33
CA LYS A 531 -10.29 6.26 1.00
C LYS A 531 -9.45 7.28 0.26
N ASN A 532 -8.51 6.80 -0.57
CA ASN A 532 -7.75 7.58 -1.54
C ASN A 532 -7.14 8.88 -0.98
N LEU A 533 -6.46 8.79 0.18
CA LEU A 533 -5.69 9.93 0.67
C LEU A 533 -4.48 10.15 -0.24
N LYS A 534 -4.32 11.36 -0.74
CA LYS A 534 -3.28 11.75 -1.70
C LYS A 534 -2.67 13.08 -1.29
N ILE A 535 -1.40 13.28 -1.65
CA ILE A 535 -0.70 14.56 -1.49
C ILE A 535 0.00 14.90 -2.80
N GLU A 536 -0.27 16.10 -3.32
CA GLU A 536 0.34 16.65 -4.53
C GLU A 536 1.04 17.98 -4.21
N TYR A 537 2.28 18.14 -4.65
CA TYR A 537 3.06 19.36 -4.46
C TYR A 537 2.96 20.25 -5.70
N LYS A 538 2.67 21.54 -5.51
CA LYS A 538 2.46 22.54 -6.57
C LYS A 538 3.66 23.47 -6.67
N GLY A 539 4.68 23.13 -7.46
CA GLY A 539 5.85 24.00 -7.58
C GLY A 539 6.82 23.69 -8.71
N TYR A 540 6.94 22.44 -9.11
CA TYR A 540 7.86 22.00 -10.16
C TYR A 540 7.09 21.16 -11.19
N LYS A 541 7.11 21.62 -12.44
CA LYS A 541 6.70 20.85 -13.61
C LYS A 541 7.89 20.10 -14.17
#